data_AF-A0A5N7MXI2-F1
#
_entry.id   AF-A0A5N7MXI2-F1
#
_cell.length_a   1.000
_cell.length_b   1.000
_cell.length_c   1.000
_cell.angle_alpha   90.00
_cell.angle_beta   90.00
_cell.angle_gamma   90.00
#
_symmetry.space_group_name_H-M   'P 1'
#
loop_
_entity.id
_entity.type
_entity.pdbx_description
1 polymer ?
#
loop_
_entity_poly.entity_id
_entity_poly.type
_entity_poly.pdbx_seq_one_letter_code
_entity_poly.pdbx_strand_id
1 'polypeptide(L)'
;SSVLDRSSAWLPGDNAFGAGDYPGDVWLTTGRPAPEVGNRSYQTIRHELGHALGLKHGHERGGPGRTAVPADRDSLEFTVMTYRSFEGGPLRWSNEEFGFPQSFMMLDIAALQEMYGANYDYNSGNTTYRWHSVTGEMSINGVPQGRPGGGATRADPNNIFLTIWDGGGRDTYDMSNYGNGVSIDLEPGSWSVLSPDQLAFLGTDASGVDHFARGNVFNALPDPHQAVQQNVIENAIGGAGDDTIKGNTAGNHLDGRGGSDTLSGLDGRDTLSGGDGDDELNGGNGTDQLNGGNGVDQLNGG
;
A
#
# COMPACT_ATOMS: atom_id res chain seq x y z
N SER A 1 12.55 26.77 -2.40
CA SER A 1 13.75 26.40 -1.62
C SER A 1 13.91 24.90 -1.70
N SER A 2 15.11 24.42 -2.07
CA SER A 2 15.39 22.99 -2.34
C SER A 2 15.99 22.33 -1.09
N VAL A 3 15.62 21.07 -0.78
CA VAL A 3 15.76 20.51 0.58
C VAL A 3 16.71 19.32 0.69
N LEU A 4 17.06 18.55 -0.37
CA LEU A 4 17.84 17.30 -0.17
C LEU A 4 18.92 17.03 -1.22
N ASP A 5 20.22 16.85 -0.95
CA ASP A 5 21.23 16.42 -1.94
C ASP A 5 21.75 15.02 -1.59
N ARG A 6 22.06 14.82 -0.31
CA ARG A 6 22.46 13.57 0.33
C ARG A 6 21.83 13.49 1.72
N SER A 7 21.65 12.27 2.19
CA SER A 7 21.14 12.01 3.52
C SER A 7 21.78 10.77 4.13
N SER A 8 21.77 10.73 5.45
CA SER A 8 22.26 9.59 6.23
C SER A 8 21.64 9.62 7.62
N ALA A 9 21.32 8.45 8.13
CA ALA A 9 20.87 8.26 9.49
C ALA A 9 21.50 7.00 10.09
N TRP A 10 21.62 7.01 11.41
CA TRP A 10 22.37 6.00 12.15
C TRP A 10 21.46 5.19 13.05
N LEU A 11 21.66 3.87 13.05
CA LEU A 11 20.91 2.94 13.88
C LEU A 11 21.17 3.21 15.38
N PRO A 12 20.15 3.07 16.24
CA PRO A 12 20.35 3.02 17.68
C PRO A 12 21.37 1.93 18.08
N GLY A 13 22.48 2.33 18.70
CA GLY A 13 23.49 1.41 19.25
C GLY A 13 24.68 1.06 18.35
N ASP A 14 24.82 1.67 17.16
CA ASP A 14 26.08 1.61 16.43
C ASP A 14 27.19 2.31 17.22
N ASN A 15 28.36 1.69 17.41
CA ASN A 15 29.47 2.28 18.18
C ASN A 15 30.53 2.94 17.28
N ALA A 16 30.21 3.17 16.01
CA ALA A 16 31.15 3.56 14.96
C ALA A 16 31.25 5.08 14.76
N PHE A 17 31.19 5.88 15.82
CA PHE A 17 31.10 7.34 15.69
C PHE A 17 32.44 8.05 15.93
N GLY A 18 32.74 9.00 15.02
CA GLY A 18 33.61 10.13 15.33
C GLY A 18 32.91 11.10 16.29
N ALA A 19 33.65 11.97 16.96
CA ALA A 19 33.07 12.91 17.92
C ALA A 19 32.07 13.88 17.23
N GLY A 20 30.77 13.67 17.41
CA GLY A 20 29.71 14.56 16.93
C GLY A 20 28.43 13.89 16.41
N ASP A 21 28.48 12.61 16.05
CA ASP A 21 27.33 11.86 15.52
C ASP A 21 26.71 10.98 16.60
N TYR A 22 25.39 11.08 16.80
CA TYR A 22 24.65 10.29 17.79
C TYR A 22 23.69 9.28 17.13
N PRO A 23 23.43 8.12 17.76
CA PRO A 23 22.41 7.19 17.27
C PRO A 23 21.05 7.87 17.17
N GLY A 24 20.35 7.67 16.05
CA GLY A 24 19.06 8.30 15.76
C GLY A 24 19.15 9.67 15.06
N ASP A 25 20.34 10.23 14.86
CA ASP A 25 20.51 11.48 14.10
C ASP A 25 20.19 11.25 12.62
N VAL A 26 19.43 12.19 12.04
CA VAL A 26 19.12 12.24 10.60
C VAL A 26 19.75 13.51 10.01
N TRP A 27 20.66 13.33 9.06
CA TRP A 27 21.29 14.44 8.36
C TRP A 27 20.74 14.57 6.95
N LEU A 28 20.38 15.80 6.59
CA LEU A 28 19.76 16.16 5.32
C LEU A 28 20.55 17.34 4.74
N THR A 29 21.25 17.15 3.62
CA THR A 29 21.96 18.26 2.94
C THR A 29 21.07 18.88 1.88
N THR A 30 21.18 20.16 1.52
CA THR A 30 20.26 20.81 0.56
C THR A 30 20.63 20.59 -0.91
N GLY A 31 19.68 20.40 -1.84
CA GLY A 31 19.98 20.37 -3.29
C GLY A 31 18.86 19.91 -4.26
N ARG A 32 17.89 19.10 -3.83
CA ARG A 32 16.75 18.58 -4.64
C ARG A 32 15.45 19.35 -4.42
N PRO A 33 14.42 19.15 -5.28
CA PRO A 33 13.06 19.63 -5.05
C PRO A 33 12.55 19.39 -3.62
N ALA A 34 11.62 20.24 -3.18
CA ALA A 34 10.99 20.10 -1.87
C ALA A 34 10.32 18.72 -1.74
N PRO A 35 10.27 18.15 -0.52
CA PRO A 35 9.54 16.90 -0.31
C PRO A 35 8.05 17.12 -0.58
N GLU A 36 7.51 16.33 -1.49
CA GLU A 36 6.10 16.29 -1.86
C GLU A 36 5.68 14.82 -1.91
N VAL A 37 4.44 14.52 -1.55
CA VAL A 37 3.94 13.14 -1.49
C VAL A 37 4.24 12.42 -2.80
N GLY A 38 4.88 11.26 -2.69
CA GLY A 38 5.24 10.41 -3.82
C GLY A 38 6.57 10.76 -4.51
N ASN A 39 7.24 11.86 -4.16
CA ASN A 39 8.50 12.21 -4.80
C ASN A 39 9.75 11.64 -4.11
N ARG A 40 10.88 11.67 -4.82
CA ARG A 40 12.14 11.15 -4.29
C ARG A 40 12.56 11.79 -2.97
N SER A 41 12.40 13.11 -2.83
CA SER A 41 12.77 13.82 -1.60
C SER A 41 11.94 13.34 -0.40
N TYR A 42 10.66 13.08 -0.62
CA TYR A 42 9.74 12.54 0.37
C TYR A 42 10.13 11.09 0.77
N GLN A 43 10.45 10.25 -0.21
CA GLN A 43 10.99 8.90 0.03
C GLN A 43 12.29 8.92 0.84
N THR A 44 13.22 9.81 0.49
CA THR A 44 14.50 9.94 1.20
C THR A 44 14.28 10.24 2.68
N ILE A 45 13.41 11.18 3.02
CA ILE A 45 13.12 11.51 4.44
C ILE A 45 12.62 10.28 5.18
N ARG A 46 11.72 9.51 4.57
CA ARG A 46 11.18 8.29 5.18
C ARG A 46 12.23 7.21 5.35
N HIS A 47 13.08 7.01 4.35
CA HIS A 47 14.19 6.06 4.40
C HIS A 47 15.11 6.34 5.59
N GLU A 48 15.53 7.60 5.76
CA GLU A 48 16.40 7.97 6.88
C GLU A 48 15.67 7.90 8.23
N LEU A 49 14.38 8.22 8.27
CA LEU A 49 13.58 8.01 9.48
C LEU A 49 13.54 6.52 9.85
N GLY A 50 13.45 5.62 8.86
CA GLY A 50 13.56 4.19 9.07
C GLY A 50 14.87 3.81 9.76
N HIS A 51 16.01 4.33 9.30
CA HIS A 51 17.30 4.15 9.98
C HIS A 51 17.31 4.69 11.41
N ALA A 52 16.78 5.89 11.64
CA ALA A 52 16.68 6.44 12.99
C ALA A 52 15.81 5.59 13.93
N LEU A 53 14.83 4.88 13.38
CA LEU A 53 13.98 3.91 14.07
C LEU A 53 14.57 2.48 14.12
N GLY A 54 15.81 2.28 13.67
CA GLY A 54 16.51 0.99 13.75
C GLY A 54 16.33 0.06 12.54
N LEU A 55 15.70 0.49 11.46
CA LEU A 55 15.63 -0.27 10.23
C LEU A 55 16.94 -0.17 9.44
N LYS A 56 17.44 -1.30 8.93
CA LYS A 56 18.60 -1.33 8.04
C LYS A 56 18.17 -1.40 6.57
N HIS A 57 19.13 -1.27 5.65
CA HIS A 57 18.87 -1.51 4.24
C HIS A 57 18.31 -2.91 3.97
N GLY A 58 17.25 -3.00 3.16
CA GLY A 58 16.60 -4.27 2.82
C GLY A 58 17.50 -5.23 2.02
N HIS A 59 18.36 -4.69 1.16
CA HIS A 59 19.25 -5.45 0.26
C HIS A 59 20.58 -5.88 0.91
N GLU A 60 20.87 -5.44 2.14
CA GLU A 60 22.14 -5.71 2.81
C GLU A 60 22.02 -6.84 3.83
N ARG A 61 22.96 -7.79 3.77
CA ARG A 61 23.09 -8.84 4.79
C ARG A 61 23.77 -8.24 6.02
N GLY A 62 22.98 -7.88 7.01
CA GLY A 62 23.45 -7.29 8.28
C GLY A 62 22.62 -7.71 9.49
N GLY A 63 22.96 -7.17 10.66
CA GLY A 63 22.25 -7.42 11.93
C GLY A 63 22.40 -8.84 12.50
N PRO A 64 21.72 -9.14 13.62
CA PRO A 64 21.87 -10.42 14.34
C PRO A 64 21.58 -11.66 13.50
N GLY A 65 20.63 -11.57 12.56
CA GLY A 65 20.26 -12.66 11.66
C GLY A 65 21.14 -12.80 10.42
N ARG A 66 21.97 -11.80 10.07
CA ARG A 66 22.74 -11.73 8.81
C ARG A 66 21.89 -11.98 7.55
N THR A 67 20.61 -11.63 7.63
CA THR A 67 19.60 -11.87 6.59
C THR A 67 19.26 -10.56 5.90
N ALA A 68 19.09 -10.61 4.58
CA ALA A 68 18.51 -9.53 3.78
C ALA A 68 17.04 -9.89 3.46
N VAL A 69 16.26 -8.91 3.04
CA VAL A 69 14.92 -9.17 2.51
C VAL A 69 15.03 -10.18 1.34
N PRO A 70 14.13 -11.18 1.25
CA PRO A 70 14.10 -12.10 0.12
C PRO A 70 14.09 -11.38 -1.23
N ALA A 71 14.73 -11.97 -2.25
CA ALA A 71 14.94 -11.29 -3.53
C ALA A 71 13.63 -10.93 -4.26
N ASP A 72 12.59 -11.73 -4.07
CA ASP A 72 11.20 -11.54 -4.54
C ASP A 72 10.42 -10.52 -3.69
N ARG A 73 11.06 -9.88 -2.72
CA ARG A 73 10.49 -8.80 -1.91
C ARG A 73 11.46 -7.62 -1.73
N ASP A 74 12.65 -7.66 -2.33
CA ASP A 74 13.64 -6.58 -2.29
C ASP A 74 13.32 -5.52 -3.35
N SER A 75 12.23 -4.78 -3.13
CA SER A 75 11.82 -3.63 -3.94
C SER A 75 11.10 -2.57 -3.10
N LEU A 76 10.95 -1.37 -3.65
CA LEU A 76 10.18 -0.29 -3.05
C LEU A 76 8.70 -0.63 -2.85
N GLU A 77 8.20 -1.72 -3.45
CA GLU A 77 6.84 -2.21 -3.25
C GLU A 77 6.64 -2.82 -1.85
N PHE A 78 7.73 -3.17 -1.17
CA PHE A 78 7.67 -3.91 0.10
C PHE A 78 8.43 -3.24 1.23
N THR A 79 9.48 -2.49 0.93
CA THR A 79 10.26 -1.75 1.92
C THR A 79 10.83 -0.46 1.35
N VAL A 80 10.69 0.63 2.08
CA VAL A 80 11.33 1.91 1.75
C VAL A 80 12.84 1.88 2.01
N MET A 81 13.33 0.86 2.71
CA MET A 81 14.72 0.71 3.10
C MET A 81 15.60 0.09 2.00
N THR A 82 15.05 -0.24 0.83
CA THR A 82 15.86 -0.72 -0.30
C THR A 82 16.19 0.38 -1.31
N TYR A 83 17.27 0.17 -2.05
CA TYR A 83 17.65 0.99 -3.21
C TYR A 83 17.17 0.41 -4.54
N ARG A 84 16.46 -0.73 -4.53
CA ARG A 84 15.83 -1.28 -5.73
C ARG A 84 14.42 -0.75 -5.90
N SER A 85 14.14 -0.14 -7.05
CA SER A 85 12.79 0.31 -7.37
C SER A 85 11.83 -0.87 -7.60
N PHE A 86 12.30 -1.90 -8.31
CA PHE A 86 11.58 -3.13 -8.67
C PHE A 86 12.48 -4.36 -8.43
N GLU A 87 11.85 -5.54 -8.31
CA GLU A 87 12.55 -6.80 -8.07
C GLU A 87 13.64 -7.07 -9.13
N GLY A 88 14.85 -7.42 -8.69
CA GLY A 88 15.98 -7.65 -9.59
C GLY A 88 16.56 -6.39 -10.28
N GLY A 89 15.96 -5.22 -10.11
CA GLY A 89 16.45 -3.93 -10.62
C GLY A 89 17.77 -3.50 -9.99
N PRO A 90 18.50 -2.51 -10.52
CA PRO A 90 19.81 -2.10 -9.98
C PRO A 90 19.69 -1.51 -8.56
N LEU A 91 20.80 -1.47 -7.81
CA LEU A 91 20.89 -0.79 -6.50
C LEU A 91 20.98 0.74 -6.66
N ARG A 92 19.93 1.31 -7.25
CA ARG A 92 19.67 2.74 -7.35
C ARG A 92 18.20 2.93 -7.73
N TRP A 93 17.55 3.94 -7.15
CA TRP A 93 16.19 4.27 -7.56
C TRP A 93 16.14 4.78 -9.00
N SER A 94 15.10 4.36 -9.71
CA SER A 94 14.86 4.56 -11.15
C SER A 94 13.43 4.98 -11.46
N ASN A 95 12.62 5.20 -10.42
CA ASN A 95 11.23 5.59 -10.52
C ASN A 95 11.07 6.92 -11.25
N GLU A 96 9.88 7.15 -11.79
CA GLU A 96 9.45 8.48 -12.22
C GLU A 96 9.38 9.46 -11.03
N GLU A 97 9.21 10.75 -11.33
CA GLU A 97 9.33 11.82 -10.34
C GLU A 97 8.42 11.62 -9.11
N PHE A 98 7.20 11.13 -9.31
CA PHE A 98 6.20 10.87 -8.27
C PHE A 98 5.86 9.38 -8.07
N GLY A 99 6.71 8.48 -8.60
CA GLY A 99 6.54 7.03 -8.52
C GLY A 99 7.11 6.40 -7.25
N PHE A 100 7.26 7.14 -6.15
CA PHE A 100 7.82 6.62 -4.90
C PHE A 100 6.75 6.33 -3.84
N PRO A 101 7.04 5.44 -2.87
CA PRO A 101 6.13 5.13 -1.78
C PRO A 101 5.65 6.38 -1.01
N GLN A 102 4.36 6.38 -0.66
CA GLN A 102 3.69 7.46 0.06
C GLN A 102 3.52 7.16 1.55
N SER A 103 3.81 5.93 1.97
CA SER A 103 3.85 5.46 3.36
C SER A 103 5.12 4.63 3.62
N PHE A 104 5.30 4.16 4.86
CA PHE A 104 6.09 2.95 5.08
C PHE A 104 5.38 1.77 4.40
N MET A 105 6.15 0.83 3.85
CA MET A 105 5.60 -0.32 3.14
C MET A 105 5.48 -1.52 4.06
N MET A 106 4.80 -2.58 3.63
CA MET A 106 4.38 -3.68 4.50
C MET A 106 5.50 -4.31 5.35
N LEU A 107 6.73 -4.44 4.82
CA LEU A 107 7.85 -5.00 5.59
C LEU A 107 8.43 -3.99 6.58
N ASP A 108 8.37 -2.70 6.27
CA ASP A 108 8.79 -1.66 7.20
C ASP A 108 7.83 -1.61 8.40
N ILE A 109 6.52 -1.65 8.12
CA ILE A 109 5.47 -1.71 9.15
C ILE A 109 5.69 -2.93 10.03
N ALA A 110 5.80 -4.13 9.45
CA ALA A 110 6.00 -5.36 10.23
C ALA A 110 7.30 -5.33 11.06
N ALA A 111 8.39 -4.80 10.51
CA ALA A 111 9.66 -4.69 11.24
C ALA A 111 9.57 -3.70 12.41
N LEU A 112 8.90 -2.56 12.23
CA LEU A 112 8.68 -1.60 13.31
C LEU A 112 7.77 -2.18 14.40
N GLN A 113 6.73 -2.93 14.02
CA GLN A 113 5.84 -3.61 14.95
C GLN A 113 6.56 -4.67 15.78
N GLU A 114 7.47 -5.44 15.17
CA GLU A 114 8.31 -6.39 15.90
C GLU A 114 9.18 -5.70 16.97
N MET A 115 9.70 -4.50 16.66
CA MET A 115 10.58 -3.77 17.58
C MET A 115 9.83 -3.02 18.69
N TYR A 116 8.65 -2.47 18.36
CA TYR A 116 7.97 -1.48 19.22
C TYR A 116 6.55 -1.87 19.62
N GLY A 117 6.01 -2.96 19.07
CA GLY A 117 4.61 -3.34 19.16
C GLY A 117 3.74 -2.62 18.13
N ALA A 118 2.67 -3.30 17.71
CA ALA A 118 1.65 -2.71 16.85
C ALA A 118 0.79 -1.69 17.59
N ASN A 119 0.54 -0.54 16.94
CA ASN A 119 -0.34 0.50 17.47
C ASN A 119 -1.78 0.27 16.99
N TYR A 120 -2.55 -0.43 17.82
CA TYR A 120 -3.97 -0.71 17.56
C TYR A 120 -4.91 0.47 17.88
N ASP A 121 -4.40 1.56 18.46
CA ASP A 121 -5.22 2.77 18.68
C ASP A 121 -5.28 3.64 17.40
N TYR A 122 -4.43 3.38 16.41
CA TYR A 122 -4.41 4.13 15.15
C TYR A 122 -5.58 3.72 14.27
N ASN A 123 -6.48 4.65 13.94
CA ASN A 123 -7.69 4.41 13.14
C ASN A 123 -8.60 3.28 13.68
N SER A 124 -8.55 2.99 14.99
CA SER A 124 -9.20 1.85 15.66
C SER A 124 -10.74 1.80 15.68
N GLY A 125 -11.42 2.58 14.85
CA GLY A 125 -12.87 2.55 14.66
C GLY A 125 -13.18 2.45 13.17
N ASN A 126 -14.46 2.38 12.82
CA ASN A 126 -14.85 2.21 11.41
C ASN A 126 -14.28 3.33 10.53
N THR A 127 -13.42 2.93 9.59
CA THR A 127 -12.66 3.82 8.74
C THR A 127 -12.99 3.60 7.28
N THR A 128 -13.38 4.65 6.57
CA THR A 128 -13.53 4.63 5.11
C THR A 128 -12.29 5.23 4.46
N TYR A 129 -11.56 4.41 3.71
CA TYR A 129 -10.46 4.80 2.85
C TYR A 129 -10.98 4.99 1.42
N ARG A 130 -10.70 6.15 0.84
CA ARG A 130 -11.10 6.49 -0.52
C ARG A 130 -9.98 7.20 -1.25
N TRP A 131 -9.83 6.92 -2.54
CA TRP A 131 -8.86 7.58 -3.40
C TRP A 131 -9.56 8.34 -4.52
N HIS A 132 -9.01 9.48 -4.90
CA HIS A 132 -9.55 10.25 -6.01
C HIS A 132 -9.08 9.67 -7.34
N SER A 133 -10.01 9.26 -8.21
CA SER A 133 -9.73 8.61 -9.49
C SER A 133 -8.89 9.45 -10.47
N VAL A 134 -8.97 10.77 -10.38
CA VAL A 134 -8.13 11.68 -11.18
C VAL A 134 -6.81 12.08 -10.50
N THR A 135 -6.82 12.45 -9.21
CA THR A 135 -5.68 13.10 -8.56
C THR A 135 -4.82 12.15 -7.72
N GLY A 136 -5.30 10.92 -7.45
CA GLY A 136 -4.64 9.96 -6.56
C GLY A 136 -4.69 10.32 -5.07
N GLU A 137 -5.34 11.42 -4.70
CA GLU A 137 -5.40 11.85 -3.30
C GLU A 137 -6.23 10.88 -2.46
N MET A 138 -5.63 10.36 -1.40
CA MET A 138 -6.31 9.55 -0.39
C MET A 138 -7.10 10.45 0.55
N SER A 139 -8.25 9.97 0.99
CA SER A 139 -9.01 10.52 2.11
C SER A 139 -9.38 9.43 3.10
N ILE A 140 -9.35 9.77 4.38
CA ILE A 140 -9.74 8.90 5.49
C ILE A 140 -10.95 9.54 6.14
N ASN A 141 -12.11 8.86 6.13
CA ASN A 141 -13.37 9.40 6.62
C ASN A 141 -13.70 10.78 6.02
N GLY A 142 -13.40 10.95 4.72
CA GLY A 142 -13.59 12.19 3.96
C GLY A 142 -12.54 13.28 4.23
N VAL A 143 -11.56 13.05 5.11
CA VAL A 143 -10.46 14.00 5.37
C VAL A 143 -9.30 13.73 4.42
N PRO A 144 -8.93 14.67 3.54
CA PRO A 144 -7.82 14.50 2.60
C PRO A 144 -6.46 14.32 3.31
N GLN A 145 -5.62 13.44 2.78
CA GLN A 145 -4.30 13.09 3.34
C GLN A 145 -3.12 13.70 2.55
N GLY A 146 -3.44 14.57 1.57
CA GLY A 146 -2.46 15.21 0.72
C GLY A 146 -2.33 14.52 -0.62
N ARG A 147 -2.33 15.33 -1.68
CA ARG A 147 -2.23 14.88 -3.06
C ARG A 147 -0.78 14.50 -3.42
N PRO A 148 -0.57 13.40 -4.17
CA PRO A 148 0.69 13.16 -4.88
C PRO A 148 1.12 14.41 -5.68
N GLY A 149 2.36 14.85 -5.49
CA GLY A 149 2.94 16.02 -6.17
C GLY A 149 2.32 17.40 -5.93
N GLY A 150 1.51 17.57 -4.88
CA GLY A 150 1.32 18.87 -4.22
C GLY A 150 0.61 20.02 -4.98
N GLY A 151 0.24 19.91 -6.27
CA GLY A 151 -0.52 20.99 -6.96
C GLY A 151 -0.66 20.91 -8.48
N ALA A 152 -1.75 21.48 -8.99
CA ALA A 152 -2.38 21.28 -10.32
C ALA A 152 -1.66 21.80 -11.59
N THR A 153 -0.34 22.00 -11.59
CA THR A 153 0.36 22.44 -12.81
C THR A 153 1.78 21.90 -12.95
N ARG A 154 1.87 20.62 -13.33
CA ARG A 154 2.77 20.07 -14.38
C ARG A 154 2.46 18.58 -14.49
N ALA A 155 1.75 18.15 -15.53
CA ALA A 155 1.32 16.75 -15.70
C ALA A 155 0.88 16.11 -14.37
N ASP A 156 -0.10 16.75 -13.73
CA ASP A 156 -0.78 16.37 -12.49
C ASP A 156 -0.56 14.91 -12.03
N PRO A 157 0.51 14.63 -11.28
CA PRO A 157 0.81 13.27 -10.85
C PRO A 157 -0.34 12.75 -10.01
N ASN A 158 -0.71 11.51 -10.26
CA ASN A 158 -1.88 10.86 -9.67
C ASN A 158 -1.57 9.44 -9.22
N ASN A 159 -0.27 9.08 -9.17
CA ASN A 159 0.15 7.77 -8.74
C ASN A 159 -0.31 7.51 -7.31
N ILE A 160 -0.76 6.30 -7.05
CA ILE A 160 -1.08 5.81 -5.72
C ILE A 160 -0.08 4.70 -5.44
N PHE A 161 0.71 4.83 -4.37
CA PHE A 161 1.70 3.83 -4.01
C PHE A 161 1.95 3.84 -2.50
N LEU A 162 1.17 3.05 -1.75
CA LEU A 162 1.23 3.04 -0.29
C LEU A 162 0.76 1.72 0.30
N THR A 163 1.05 1.52 1.57
CA THR A 163 0.48 0.45 2.40
C THR A 163 -0.46 1.03 3.45
N ILE A 164 -1.62 0.41 3.64
CA ILE A 164 -2.57 0.72 4.71
C ILE A 164 -2.27 -0.14 5.95
N TRP A 165 -2.24 0.52 7.09
CA TRP A 165 -2.36 -0.08 8.42
C TRP A 165 -3.59 0.52 9.09
N ASP A 166 -4.43 -0.35 9.65
CA ASP A 166 -5.57 0.02 10.48
C ASP A 166 -5.45 -0.73 11.82
N GLY A 167 -5.85 -0.08 12.91
CA GLY A 167 -5.85 -0.64 14.26
C GLY A 167 -7.11 -1.43 14.60
N GLY A 168 -8.12 -1.40 13.73
CA GLY A 168 -9.32 -2.21 13.80
C GLY A 168 -10.59 -1.35 13.71
N GLY A 169 -11.73 -2.02 13.73
CA GLY A 169 -12.99 -1.36 13.41
C GLY A 169 -13.76 -2.21 12.43
N ARG A 170 -14.60 -1.56 11.64
CA ARG A 170 -15.17 -2.17 10.43
C ARG A 170 -14.95 -1.22 9.28
N ASP A 171 -13.96 -1.54 8.47
CA ASP A 171 -13.31 -0.61 7.58
C ASP A 171 -13.70 -0.87 6.13
N THR A 172 -13.68 0.18 5.32
CA THR A 172 -14.17 0.15 3.95
C THR A 172 -13.15 0.75 3.02
N TYR A 173 -12.80 -0.01 1.99
CA TYR A 173 -12.22 0.49 0.76
C TYR A 173 -13.34 0.94 -0.18
N ASP A 174 -13.40 2.24 -0.47
CA ASP A 174 -14.43 2.85 -1.30
C ASP A 174 -13.84 3.37 -2.61
N MET A 175 -14.13 2.64 -3.69
CA MET A 175 -13.72 2.96 -5.07
C MET A 175 -14.89 3.47 -5.91
N SER A 176 -15.98 3.95 -5.28
CA SER A 176 -17.23 4.29 -5.99
C SER A 176 -17.14 5.45 -7.00
N ASN A 177 -16.01 6.15 -7.07
CA ASN A 177 -15.71 7.20 -8.08
C ASN A 177 -14.85 6.70 -9.25
N TYR A 178 -14.48 5.43 -9.28
CA TYR A 178 -13.78 4.84 -10.40
C TYR A 178 -14.78 4.41 -11.47
N GLY A 179 -14.47 4.72 -12.73
CA GLY A 179 -15.28 4.32 -13.89
C GLY A 179 -14.63 3.22 -14.73
N ASN A 180 -13.39 2.82 -14.38
CA ASN A 180 -12.73 1.63 -14.89
C ASN A 180 -12.95 0.46 -13.93
N GLY A 181 -12.70 -0.76 -14.42
CA GLY A 181 -12.62 -1.93 -13.55
C GLY A 181 -11.48 -1.81 -12.54
N VAL A 182 -11.78 -2.01 -11.26
CA VAL A 182 -10.83 -2.05 -10.15
C VAL A 182 -10.59 -3.50 -9.71
N SER A 183 -9.38 -3.78 -9.22
CA SER A 183 -9.06 -5.05 -8.57
C SER A 183 -8.76 -4.78 -7.10
N ILE A 184 -9.58 -5.33 -6.21
CA ILE A 184 -9.49 -5.15 -4.76
C ILE A 184 -9.20 -6.51 -4.12
N ASP A 185 -8.09 -6.62 -3.39
CA ASP A 185 -7.79 -7.79 -2.54
C ASP A 185 -7.67 -7.30 -1.09
N LEU A 186 -8.59 -7.74 -0.23
CA LEU A 186 -8.66 -7.35 1.18
C LEU A 186 -7.78 -8.21 2.10
N GLU A 187 -7.06 -9.21 1.58
CA GLU A 187 -6.19 -10.03 2.42
C GLU A 187 -4.99 -9.20 2.94
N PRO A 188 -4.61 -9.37 4.22
CA PRO A 188 -3.38 -8.81 4.75
C PRO A 188 -2.15 -9.25 3.93
N GLY A 189 -1.28 -8.29 3.57
CA GLY A 189 -0.12 -8.54 2.71
C GLY A 189 -0.38 -8.59 1.20
N SER A 190 -1.65 -8.51 0.79
CA SER A 190 -2.05 -8.38 -0.63
C SER A 190 -2.05 -6.91 -1.08
N TRP A 191 -2.48 -6.69 -2.32
CA TRP A 191 -2.54 -5.38 -2.94
C TRP A 191 -3.72 -5.26 -3.91
N SER A 192 -4.12 -4.02 -4.14
CA SER A 192 -5.23 -3.64 -5.00
C SER A 192 -4.73 -2.74 -6.13
N VAL A 193 -5.33 -2.89 -7.31
CA VAL A 193 -5.12 -2.04 -8.49
C VAL A 193 -6.40 -1.24 -8.73
N LEU A 194 -6.36 0.07 -8.44
CA LEU A 194 -7.50 0.96 -8.61
C LEU A 194 -7.58 1.51 -10.03
N SER A 195 -6.43 1.74 -10.66
CA SER A 195 -6.33 2.11 -12.07
C SER A 195 -4.90 1.85 -12.56
N PRO A 196 -4.72 1.23 -13.74
CA PRO A 196 -3.41 1.11 -14.38
C PRO A 196 -2.73 2.47 -14.60
N ASP A 197 -3.51 3.53 -14.84
CA ASP A 197 -3.01 4.89 -15.07
C ASP A 197 -2.49 5.55 -13.78
N GLN A 198 -2.77 4.97 -12.61
CA GLN A 198 -2.29 5.45 -11.31
C GLN A 198 -1.17 4.57 -10.74
N LEU A 199 -0.70 3.55 -11.46
CA LEU A 199 0.44 2.74 -11.03
C LEU A 199 1.73 3.56 -11.10
N ALA A 200 2.61 3.38 -10.11
CA ALA A 200 3.92 4.02 -10.11
C ALA A 200 4.85 3.35 -11.13
N PHE A 201 5.44 4.14 -12.04
CA PHE A 201 6.53 3.66 -12.89
C PHE A 201 7.82 3.55 -12.08
N LEU A 202 8.38 2.34 -12.01
CA LEU A 202 9.54 2.00 -11.19
C LEU A 202 10.85 2.04 -11.99
N GLY A 203 10.79 1.98 -13.31
CA GLY A 203 11.93 2.09 -14.21
C GLY A 203 11.94 1.01 -15.29
N THR A 204 12.91 1.11 -16.20
CA THR A 204 13.11 0.14 -17.28
C THR A 204 14.33 -0.73 -16.98
N ASP A 205 14.23 -2.03 -17.19
CA ASP A 205 15.36 -2.94 -17.03
C ASP A 205 16.33 -2.92 -18.22
N ALA A 206 17.42 -3.68 -18.11
CA ALA A 206 18.46 -3.75 -19.15
C ALA A 206 17.98 -4.37 -20.47
N SER A 207 16.85 -5.08 -20.47
CA SER A 207 16.22 -5.63 -21.67
C SER A 207 15.26 -4.66 -22.35
N GLY A 208 15.00 -3.49 -21.73
CA GLY A 208 14.07 -2.49 -22.24
C GLY A 208 12.62 -2.72 -21.80
N VAL A 209 12.38 -3.58 -20.80
CA VAL A 209 11.04 -3.81 -20.25
C VAL A 209 10.77 -2.80 -19.16
N ASP A 210 9.63 -2.13 -19.26
CA ASP A 210 9.12 -1.18 -18.29
C ASP A 210 8.48 -1.90 -17.09
N HIS A 211 8.85 -1.47 -15.88
CA HIS A 211 8.34 -2.01 -14.62
C HIS A 211 7.45 -0.98 -13.94
N PHE A 212 6.24 -1.39 -13.60
CA PHE A 212 5.30 -0.64 -12.78
C PHE A 212 5.11 -1.36 -11.45
N ALA A 213 4.70 -0.64 -10.41
CA ALA A 213 4.27 -1.28 -9.17
C ALA A 213 3.13 -2.27 -9.46
N ARG A 214 3.11 -3.40 -8.75
CA ARG A 214 2.07 -4.42 -8.93
C ARG A 214 0.70 -3.99 -8.44
N GLY A 215 0.66 -2.95 -7.61
CA GLY A 215 -0.54 -2.47 -6.94
C GLY A 215 -0.42 -0.98 -6.64
N ASN A 216 -1.58 -0.36 -6.47
CA ASN A 216 -1.71 1.01 -5.99
C ASN A 216 -1.68 1.07 -4.46
N VAL A 217 -2.50 0.20 -3.85
CA VAL A 217 -2.73 0.16 -2.40
C VAL A 217 -2.37 -1.23 -1.92
N PHE A 218 -1.47 -1.32 -0.95
CA PHE A 218 -1.05 -2.57 -0.32
C PHE A 218 -1.67 -2.65 1.07
N ASN A 219 -1.92 -3.86 1.55
CA ASN A 219 -2.34 -4.09 2.93
C ASN A 219 -1.11 -4.48 3.77
N ALA A 220 -1.02 -3.97 4.99
CA ALA A 220 0.00 -4.42 5.93
C ALA A 220 -0.06 -5.94 6.12
N LEU A 221 1.08 -6.54 6.46
CA LEU A 221 1.14 -7.97 6.78
C LEU A 221 0.27 -8.27 8.01
N PRO A 222 -0.22 -9.52 8.14
CA PRO A 222 -0.90 -9.93 9.37
C PRO A 222 0.07 -9.79 10.55
N ASP A 223 -0.41 -9.31 11.70
CA ASP A 223 0.38 -9.28 12.93
C ASP A 223 0.51 -10.72 13.47
N PRO A 224 1.73 -11.30 13.50
CA PRO A 224 1.92 -12.66 14.00
C PRO A 224 1.70 -12.78 15.53
N HIS A 225 1.63 -11.67 16.24
CA HIS A 225 1.44 -11.63 17.70
C HIS A 225 -0.04 -11.62 18.12
N GLN A 226 -0.97 -11.49 17.17
CA GLN A 226 -2.42 -11.57 17.44
C GLN A 226 -3.00 -12.91 16.99
N ALA A 227 -3.82 -13.51 17.87
CA ALA A 227 -4.61 -14.68 17.51
C ALA A 227 -5.77 -14.35 16.56
N VAL A 228 -6.28 -13.10 16.62
CA VAL A 228 -7.32 -12.57 15.75
C VAL A 228 -6.77 -11.29 15.12
N GLN A 229 -6.70 -11.25 13.80
CA GLN A 229 -6.20 -10.10 13.08
C GLN A 229 -7.18 -8.93 13.25
N GLN A 230 -6.68 -7.80 13.76
CA GLN A 230 -7.46 -6.58 13.92
C GLN A 230 -7.19 -5.58 12.79
N ASN A 231 -6.06 -5.69 12.08
CA ASN A 231 -5.65 -4.80 11.00
C ASN A 231 -6.21 -5.23 9.63
N VAL A 232 -7.42 -5.80 9.63
CA VAL A 232 -8.10 -6.29 8.43
C VAL A 232 -9.06 -5.23 7.92
N ILE A 233 -9.26 -5.17 6.61
CA ILE A 233 -10.30 -4.35 5.99
C ILE A 233 -11.47 -5.27 5.67
N GLU A 234 -12.67 -4.97 6.16
CA GLU A 234 -13.82 -5.87 6.03
C GLU A 234 -14.64 -5.60 4.76
N ASN A 235 -14.68 -4.36 4.29
CA ASN A 235 -15.62 -3.98 3.24
C ASN A 235 -14.90 -3.40 2.02
N ALA A 236 -15.48 -3.68 0.87
CA ALA A 236 -15.08 -3.08 -0.40
C ALA A 236 -16.30 -2.65 -1.19
N ILE A 237 -16.20 -1.47 -1.79
CA ILE A 237 -17.16 -0.92 -2.73
C ILE A 237 -16.41 -0.69 -4.03
N GLY A 238 -16.84 -1.36 -5.10
CA GLY A 238 -16.35 -1.23 -6.46
C GLY A 238 -16.66 0.13 -7.10
N GLY A 239 -16.43 0.21 -8.40
CA GLY A 239 -16.64 1.36 -9.26
C GLY A 239 -17.95 1.29 -10.06
N ALA A 240 -17.82 1.52 -11.36
CA ALA A 240 -18.91 1.42 -12.34
C ALA A 240 -18.47 0.64 -13.59
N GLY A 241 -17.32 -0.04 -13.51
CA GLY A 241 -16.80 -0.91 -14.57
C GLY A 241 -16.62 -2.32 -14.01
N ASP A 242 -16.14 -3.24 -14.85
CA ASP A 242 -16.03 -4.66 -14.50
C ASP A 242 -14.95 -4.88 -13.42
N ASP A 243 -15.38 -5.07 -12.18
CA ASP A 243 -14.51 -5.12 -11.02
C ASP A 243 -14.16 -6.56 -10.60
N THR A 244 -13.03 -6.72 -9.92
CA THR A 244 -12.67 -7.95 -9.24
C THR A 244 -12.45 -7.65 -7.76
N ILE A 245 -13.31 -8.17 -6.90
CA ILE A 245 -13.29 -7.90 -5.46
C ILE A 245 -13.14 -9.22 -4.70
N LYS A 246 -12.06 -9.33 -3.94
CA LYS A 246 -11.75 -10.48 -3.10
C LYS A 246 -11.71 -10.06 -1.63
N GLY A 247 -12.53 -10.72 -0.83
CA GLY A 247 -12.57 -10.60 0.62
C GLY A 247 -11.35 -11.19 1.30
N ASN A 248 -11.51 -11.57 2.57
CA ASN A 248 -10.47 -12.17 3.38
C ASN A 248 -11.09 -13.23 4.31
N THR A 249 -10.56 -13.40 5.52
CA THR A 249 -11.05 -14.41 6.47
C THR A 249 -12.06 -13.86 7.48
N ALA A 250 -12.33 -12.55 7.43
CA ALA A 250 -13.34 -11.89 8.23
C ALA A 250 -14.68 -11.87 7.48
N GLY A 251 -15.79 -11.65 8.19
CA GLY A 251 -17.08 -11.45 7.53
C GLY A 251 -17.09 -10.14 6.73
N ASN A 252 -17.10 -10.24 5.40
CA ASN A 252 -16.95 -9.13 4.48
C ASN A 252 -18.28 -8.56 3.98
N HIS A 253 -18.26 -7.29 3.57
CA HIS A 253 -19.33 -6.69 2.76
C HIS A 253 -18.75 -6.20 1.44
N LEU A 254 -19.12 -6.85 0.35
CA LEU A 254 -18.58 -6.59 -0.99
C LEU A 254 -19.71 -6.11 -1.90
N ASP A 255 -19.54 -4.95 -2.52
CA ASP A 255 -20.51 -4.32 -3.42
C ASP A 255 -19.83 -3.99 -4.76
N GLY A 256 -20.17 -4.72 -5.83
CA GLY A 256 -19.63 -4.50 -7.19
C GLY A 256 -20.19 -3.25 -7.86
N ARG A 257 -21.44 -2.90 -7.52
CA ARG A 257 -22.23 -1.77 -8.02
C ARG A 257 -22.64 -1.90 -9.48
N GLY A 258 -21.74 -1.73 -10.44
CA GLY A 258 -22.13 -1.72 -11.84
C GLY A 258 -20.95 -2.07 -12.72
N GLY A 259 -21.23 -2.79 -13.81
CA GLY A 259 -20.21 -3.55 -14.51
C GLY A 259 -20.50 -5.03 -14.36
N SER A 260 -19.80 -5.88 -15.11
CA SER A 260 -19.83 -7.32 -14.91
C SER A 260 -18.74 -7.71 -13.91
N ASP A 261 -19.13 -7.87 -12.65
CA ASP A 261 -18.20 -7.95 -11.52
C ASP A 261 -17.92 -9.40 -11.11
N THR A 262 -16.73 -9.63 -10.54
CA THR A 262 -16.35 -10.90 -9.91
C THR A 262 -16.08 -10.68 -8.42
N LEU A 263 -16.93 -11.24 -7.56
CA LEU A 263 -16.87 -11.08 -6.11
C LEU A 263 -16.59 -12.43 -5.43
N SER A 264 -15.60 -12.48 -4.54
CA SER A 264 -15.30 -13.67 -3.73
C SER A 264 -15.20 -13.33 -2.25
N GLY A 265 -16.06 -13.92 -1.41
CA GLY A 265 -16.07 -13.74 0.05
C GLY A 265 -14.90 -14.42 0.76
N LEU A 266 -14.60 -15.67 0.35
CA LEU A 266 -13.60 -16.57 0.94
C LEU A 266 -14.08 -17.22 2.24
N ASP A 267 -13.48 -16.94 3.39
CA ASP A 267 -13.90 -17.50 4.67
C ASP A 267 -14.64 -16.42 5.45
N GLY A 268 -15.73 -16.78 6.13
CA GLY A 268 -16.39 -15.82 7.02
C GLY A 268 -17.89 -15.94 6.98
N ARG A 269 -18.56 -14.81 7.19
CA ARG A 269 -19.98 -14.67 6.94
C ARG A 269 -20.14 -13.41 6.13
N ASP A 270 -20.27 -13.60 4.84
CA ASP A 270 -20.11 -12.52 3.88
C ASP A 270 -21.46 -12.04 3.35
N THR A 271 -21.47 -10.82 2.88
CA THR A 271 -22.58 -10.23 2.14
C THR A 271 -22.04 -9.66 0.84
N LEU A 272 -22.41 -10.29 -0.28
CA LEU A 272 -21.98 -9.94 -1.62
C LEU A 272 -23.17 -9.39 -2.40
N SER A 273 -22.98 -8.22 -3.03
CA SER A 273 -23.92 -7.59 -3.94
C SER A 273 -23.21 -7.35 -5.28
N GLY A 274 -23.70 -7.97 -6.36
CA GLY A 274 -23.18 -7.78 -7.71
C GLY A 274 -23.50 -6.38 -8.21
N GLY A 275 -24.79 -6.12 -8.46
CA GLY A 275 -25.29 -4.80 -8.79
C GLY A 275 -25.93 -4.79 -10.18
N ASP A 276 -25.52 -3.87 -11.04
CA ASP A 276 -25.95 -3.81 -12.44
C ASP A 276 -24.93 -4.50 -13.35
N GLY A 277 -25.29 -5.60 -14.00
CA GLY A 277 -24.40 -6.32 -14.93
C GLY A 277 -24.57 -7.83 -14.81
N ASP A 278 -23.85 -8.58 -15.63
CA ASP A 278 -23.81 -10.03 -15.49
C ASP A 278 -22.66 -10.38 -14.52
N ASP A 279 -23.00 -10.71 -13.26
CA ASP A 279 -22.00 -10.83 -12.18
C ASP A 279 -21.68 -12.28 -11.80
N GLU A 280 -20.47 -12.53 -11.28
CA GLU A 280 -20.05 -13.79 -10.66
C GLU A 280 -19.78 -13.59 -9.17
N LEU A 281 -20.61 -14.19 -8.31
CA LEU A 281 -20.50 -14.09 -6.86
C LEU A 281 -20.20 -15.47 -6.26
N ASN A 282 -19.12 -15.57 -5.49
CA ASN A 282 -18.75 -16.75 -4.74
C ASN A 282 -18.64 -16.43 -3.24
N GLY A 283 -19.58 -16.92 -2.44
CA GLY A 283 -19.58 -16.76 -0.98
C GLY A 283 -18.37 -17.40 -0.32
N GLY A 284 -17.97 -18.59 -0.76
CA GLY A 284 -16.90 -19.36 -0.12
C GLY A 284 -17.38 -20.10 1.13
N ASN A 285 -16.52 -20.30 2.10
CA ASN A 285 -16.87 -20.97 3.35
C ASN A 285 -17.59 -20.02 4.29
N GLY A 286 -18.85 -20.30 4.60
CA GLY A 286 -19.57 -19.41 5.49
C GLY A 286 -21.06 -19.65 5.54
N THR A 287 -21.77 -18.69 6.12
CA THR A 287 -23.22 -18.58 5.93
C THR A 287 -23.49 -17.26 5.25
N ASP A 288 -23.33 -17.26 3.93
CA ASP A 288 -23.20 -16.05 3.15
C ASP A 288 -24.53 -15.56 2.59
N GLN A 289 -24.58 -14.28 2.26
CA GLN A 289 -25.71 -13.63 1.61
C GLN A 289 -25.26 -13.10 0.26
N LEU A 290 -25.79 -13.66 -0.81
CA LEU A 290 -25.45 -13.25 -2.17
C LEU A 290 -26.69 -12.64 -2.83
N ASN A 291 -26.51 -11.47 -3.42
CA ASN A 291 -27.49 -10.78 -4.25
C ASN A 291 -26.84 -10.41 -5.58
N GLY A 292 -27.22 -11.09 -6.67
CA GLY A 292 -26.70 -10.78 -8.01
C GLY A 292 -27.11 -9.38 -8.47
N GLY A 293 -28.39 -9.03 -8.33
CA GLY A 293 -28.89 -7.72 -8.74
C GLY A 293 -29.58 -7.78 -10.10
N ASN A 294 -29.25 -6.84 -10.98
CA ASN A 294 -29.81 -6.73 -12.32
C ASN A 294 -28.87 -7.36 -13.33
N GLY A 295 -29.28 -8.47 -13.95
CA GLY A 295 -28.52 -9.09 -15.03
C GLY A 295 -28.69 -10.60 -15.04
N VAL A 296 -27.79 -11.30 -15.70
CA VAL A 296 -27.69 -12.76 -15.67
C VAL A 296 -26.52 -13.16 -14.78
N ASP A 297 -26.84 -13.37 -13.50
CA ASP A 297 -25.83 -13.60 -12.47
C ASP A 297 -25.53 -15.08 -12.24
N GLN A 298 -24.28 -15.36 -11.85
CA GLN A 298 -23.83 -16.65 -11.35
C GLN A 298 -23.56 -16.54 -9.85
N LEU A 299 -24.36 -17.23 -9.04
CA LEU A 299 -24.24 -17.20 -7.58
C LEU A 299 -23.82 -18.60 -7.07
N ASN A 300 -22.66 -18.67 -6.43
CA ASN A 300 -22.20 -19.84 -5.69
C ASN A 300 -22.12 -19.51 -4.19
N GLY A 301 -22.96 -20.16 -3.38
CA GLY A 301 -23.05 -19.88 -1.95
C GLY A 301 -22.00 -20.55 -1.07
N GLY A 302 -21.17 -21.46 -1.60
CA GLY A 302 -20.23 -22.28 -0.81
C GLY A 302 -20.65 -23.73 -0.62
#